data_AF-A0A7S3TC15-F1
#
_entry.id   AF-A0A7S3TC15-F1
#
_cell.length_a   1.000
_cell.length_b   1.000
_cell.length_c   1.000
_cell.angle_alpha   90.00
_cell.angle_beta   90.00
_cell.angle_gamma   90.00
#
_symmetry.space_group_name_H-M   'P 1'
#
loop_
_entity.id
_entity.type
_entity.pdbx_description
1 polymer ?
#
loop_
_entity_poly.entity_id
_entity_poly.type
_entity_poly.pdbx_seq_one_letter_code
_entity_poly.pdbx_strand_id
1 'polypeptide(L)'
;AFFSEIIADPINDDDEGQPTGEFSAELEVMIAERSHRRKGLAREALLLLVYFILKRVQLPIREFVAKISDGNDASMRLFTMKLGFKTRRRLEIFSQTELVLDANTARELATRAWDEVQGYEFHLNLATPDAVT
;
A
#
# COMPACT_ATOMS: atom_id res chain seq x y z
N ALA A 1 -19.12 3.93 -2.96
CA ALA A 1 -18.27 3.66 -1.78
C ALA A 1 -16.83 3.39 -2.22
N PHE A 2 -15.87 3.87 -1.44
CA PHE A 2 -14.44 3.61 -1.59
C PHE A 2 -14.00 2.86 -0.34
N PHE A 3 -13.24 1.77 -0.50
CA PHE A 3 -12.71 0.98 0.62
C PHE A 3 -11.21 0.83 0.44
N SER A 4 -10.45 1.13 1.48
CA SER A 4 -9.02 0.89 1.58
C SER A 4 -8.70 0.41 2.99
N GLU A 5 -8.00 -0.72 3.07
CA GLU A 5 -7.58 -1.33 4.34
C GLU A 5 -6.06 -1.58 4.30
N ILE A 6 -5.45 -1.53 5.49
CA ILE A 6 -4.05 -1.89 5.71
C ILE A 6 -3.98 -2.85 6.87
N ILE A 7 -3.24 -3.94 6.67
CA ILE A 7 -2.89 -4.89 7.73
C ILE A 7 -1.38 -4.92 7.83
N ALA A 8 -0.82 -4.64 9.00
CA ALA A 8 0.62 -4.65 9.23
C ALA A 8 0.99 -5.87 10.09
N ASP A 9 1.71 -6.81 9.50
CA ASP A 9 2.14 -8.04 10.16
C ASP A 9 3.66 -8.03 10.37
N PRO A 10 4.17 -8.52 11.51
CA PRO A 10 5.61 -8.68 11.75
C PRO A 10 6.24 -9.63 10.72
N ILE A 11 7.46 -9.33 10.30
CA ILE A 11 8.25 -10.20 9.43
C ILE A 11 9.11 -11.13 10.30
N ASN A 12 8.98 -12.44 10.06
CA ASN A 12 9.83 -13.48 10.63
C ASN A 12 10.77 -13.98 9.51
N ASP A 13 12.05 -13.61 9.56
CA ASP A 13 13.05 -13.95 8.53
C ASP A 13 13.96 -15.14 8.94
N ASP A 14 13.78 -15.72 10.13
CA ASP A 14 14.61 -16.80 10.67
C ASP A 14 13.84 -18.11 10.98
N ASP A 15 14.54 -19.25 10.85
CA ASP A 15 14.06 -20.60 11.19
C ASP A 15 13.70 -20.75 12.70
N GLU A 16 14.08 -19.76 13.52
CA GLU A 16 13.79 -19.67 14.95
C GLU A 16 12.50 -18.86 15.25
N GLY A 17 11.88 -18.24 14.23
CA GLY A 17 10.59 -17.55 14.35
C GLY A 17 10.63 -16.26 15.16
N GLN A 18 11.78 -15.59 15.23
CA GLN A 18 11.95 -14.36 15.98
C GLN A 18 11.59 -13.16 15.08
N PRO A 19 10.69 -12.26 15.54
CA PRO A 19 10.30 -11.12 14.72
C PRO A 19 11.51 -10.21 14.54
N THR A 20 11.81 -9.86 13.29
CA THR A 20 12.88 -8.92 12.91
C THR A 20 12.68 -7.50 13.47
N GLY A 21 11.49 -7.23 14.01
CA GLY A 21 11.03 -5.90 14.39
C GLY A 21 10.49 -5.11 13.21
N GLU A 22 10.62 -5.60 11.98
CA GLU A 22 10.09 -5.00 10.75
C GLU A 22 8.69 -5.53 10.40
N PHE A 23 7.93 -4.76 9.63
CA PHE A 23 6.55 -5.09 9.27
C PHE A 23 6.33 -5.12 7.75
N SER A 24 5.48 -6.03 7.31
CA SER A 24 4.86 -6.04 5.98
C SER A 24 3.48 -5.40 6.08
N ALA A 25 3.21 -4.39 5.25
CA ALA A 25 1.90 -3.70 5.21
C ALA A 25 1.10 -4.12 3.97
N GLU A 26 0.03 -4.88 4.16
CA GLU A 26 -0.90 -5.24 3.08
C GLU A 26 -1.70 -4.02 2.62
N LEU A 27 -1.89 -3.85 1.31
CA LEU A 27 -2.67 -2.79 0.69
C LEU A 27 -3.82 -3.39 -0.10
N GLU A 28 -5.04 -2.99 0.25
CA GLU A 28 -6.25 -3.30 -0.52
C GLU A 28 -6.95 -2.00 -0.96
N VAL A 29 -7.51 -1.99 -2.18
CA VAL A 29 -8.33 -0.88 -2.66
C VAL A 29 -9.48 -1.35 -3.56
N MET A 30 -10.65 -0.77 -3.37
CA MET A 30 -11.82 -0.99 -4.23
C MET A 30 -12.50 0.32 -4.64
N ILE A 31 -12.71 0.49 -5.95
CA ILE A 31 -13.60 1.51 -6.51
C ILE A 31 -14.94 0.85 -6.85
N ALA A 32 -15.90 0.90 -5.92
CA ALA A 32 -17.17 0.20 -6.09
C ALA A 32 -17.96 0.75 -7.27
N GLU A 33 -18.00 2.07 -7.43
CA GLU A 33 -18.82 2.75 -8.43
C GLU A 33 -18.19 2.64 -9.83
N ARG A 34 -18.89 1.98 -10.77
CA ARG A 34 -18.35 1.70 -12.11
C ARG A 34 -17.97 2.98 -12.86
N SER A 35 -18.76 4.03 -12.73
CA SER A 35 -18.51 5.34 -13.37
C SER A 35 -17.25 6.05 -12.89
N HIS A 36 -16.65 5.60 -11.77
CA HIS A 36 -15.41 6.14 -11.22
C HIS A 36 -14.18 5.25 -11.44
N ARG A 37 -14.37 4.05 -12.01
CA ARG A 37 -13.27 3.14 -12.35
C ARG A 37 -12.46 3.69 -13.51
N ARG A 38 -11.21 3.22 -13.65
CA ARG A 38 -10.31 3.53 -14.78
C ARG A 38 -9.94 5.01 -14.94
N LYS A 39 -10.20 5.85 -13.93
CA LYS A 39 -9.83 7.27 -13.87
C LYS A 39 -8.55 7.55 -13.08
N GLY A 40 -7.75 6.53 -12.77
CA GLY A 40 -6.53 6.68 -11.96
C GLY A 40 -6.76 6.79 -10.44
N LEU A 41 -8.00 6.99 -9.97
CA LEU A 41 -8.33 7.23 -8.56
C LEU A 41 -7.73 6.21 -7.57
N ALA A 42 -7.75 4.91 -7.90
CA ALA A 42 -7.18 3.88 -7.04
C ALA A 42 -5.67 4.03 -6.86
N ARG A 43 -4.95 4.45 -7.92
CA ARG A 43 -3.51 4.71 -7.86
C ARG A 43 -3.23 5.88 -6.93
N GLU A 44 -3.94 7.00 -7.11
CA GLU A 44 -3.72 8.20 -6.31
C GLU A 44 -4.05 7.96 -4.84
N ALA A 45 -5.15 7.27 -4.56
CA ALA A 45 -5.52 6.93 -3.18
C ALA A 45 -4.46 6.03 -2.50
N LEU A 46 -3.95 5.02 -3.21
CA LEU A 46 -2.90 4.15 -2.68
C LEU A 46 -1.59 4.92 -2.44
N LEU A 47 -1.18 5.80 -3.35
CA LEU A 47 0.06 6.59 -3.18
C LEU A 47 -0.05 7.57 -2.01
N LEU A 48 -1.19 8.23 -1.86
CA LEU A 48 -1.48 9.08 -0.72
C LEU A 48 -1.41 8.30 0.59
N LEU A 49 -2.00 7.10 0.61
CA LEU A 49 -2.02 6.22 1.78
C LEU A 49 -0.60 5.76 2.14
N VAL A 50 0.19 5.31 1.16
CA VAL A 50 1.60 4.94 1.35
C VAL A 50 2.43 6.12 1.87
N TYR A 51 2.26 7.31 1.30
CA TYR A 51 2.92 8.52 1.77
C TYR A 51 2.60 8.80 3.23
N PHE A 52 1.31 8.75 3.59
CA PHE A 52 0.85 8.95 4.95
C PHE A 52 1.47 7.93 5.91
N ILE A 53 1.44 6.64 5.58
CA ILE A 53 2.04 5.57 6.39
C ILE A 53 3.52 5.87 6.65
N LEU A 54 4.30 6.08 5.58
CA LEU A 54 5.75 6.26 5.69
C LEU A 54 6.16 7.56 6.40
N LYS A 55 5.26 8.54 6.51
CA LYS A 55 5.51 9.82 7.18
C LYS A 55 4.95 9.91 8.60
N ARG A 56 3.87 9.19 8.91
CA ARG A 56 3.09 9.39 10.13
C ARG A 56 2.98 8.14 10.99
N VAL A 57 3.03 6.96 10.39
CA VAL A 57 2.97 5.70 11.14
C VAL A 57 4.37 5.37 11.62
N GLN A 58 4.53 5.25 12.94
CA GLN A 58 5.81 4.94 13.59
C GLN A 58 6.05 3.43 13.62
N LEU A 59 5.94 2.79 12.45
CA LEU A 59 6.26 1.38 12.27
C LEU A 59 7.39 1.24 11.23
N PRO A 60 8.40 0.40 11.49
CA PRO A 60 9.45 0.09 10.51
C PRO A 60 8.89 -0.82 9.42
N ILE A 61 8.17 -0.23 8.47
CA ILE A 61 7.65 -0.95 7.30
C ILE A 61 8.81 -1.29 6.37
N ARG A 62 9.04 -2.59 6.15
CA ARG A 62 10.02 -3.09 5.16
C ARG A 62 9.45 -3.09 3.76
N GLU A 63 8.18 -3.44 3.65
CA GLU A 63 7.53 -3.71 2.37
C GLU A 63 6.02 -3.51 2.42
N PHE A 64 5.45 -3.28 1.25
CA PHE A 64 4.02 -3.32 1.01
C PHE A 64 3.65 -4.59 0.26
N VAL A 65 2.53 -5.20 0.63
CA VAL A 65 2.03 -6.44 0.04
C VAL A 65 0.66 -6.20 -0.59
N ALA A 66 0.33 -6.88 -1.68
CA ALA A 66 -1.02 -6.93 -2.20
C ALA A 66 -1.36 -8.36 -2.62
N LYS A 67 -2.47 -8.89 -2.12
CA LYS A 67 -3.00 -10.21 -2.51
C LYS A 67 -4.15 -9.99 -3.48
N ILE A 68 -3.97 -10.44 -4.72
CA ILE A 68 -4.92 -10.15 -5.79
C ILE A 68 -5.43 -11.46 -6.36
N SER A 69 -6.75 -11.62 -6.45
CA SER A 69 -7.36 -12.75 -7.16
C SER A 69 -6.91 -12.76 -8.63
N ASP A 70 -6.56 -13.94 -9.14
CA ASP A 70 -6.06 -14.14 -10.50
C ASP A 70 -7.04 -13.66 -11.57
N GLY A 71 -8.35 -13.59 -11.26
CA GLY A 71 -9.39 -13.04 -12.16
C GLY A 71 -9.49 -11.51 -12.16
N ASN A 72 -8.72 -10.79 -11.35
CA ASN A 72 -8.78 -9.34 -11.24
C ASN A 72 -7.65 -8.66 -12.03
N ASP A 73 -7.74 -8.73 -13.36
CA ASP A 73 -6.78 -8.11 -14.28
C ASP A 73 -6.60 -6.61 -14.07
N ALA A 74 -7.65 -5.92 -13.59
CA ALA A 74 -7.60 -4.49 -13.35
C ALA A 74 -6.65 -4.16 -12.20
N SER A 75 -6.81 -4.83 -11.05
CA SER A 75 -5.88 -4.68 -9.92
C SER A 75 -4.50 -5.23 -10.27
N MET A 76 -4.41 -6.37 -10.96
CA MET A 76 -3.13 -6.94 -11.35
C MET A 76 -2.28 -5.95 -12.16
N ARG A 77 -2.88 -5.29 -13.17
CA ARG A 77 -2.19 -4.24 -13.95
C ARG A 77 -1.90 -2.98 -13.14
N LEU A 78 -2.78 -2.58 -12.22
CA LEU A 78 -2.54 -1.44 -11.34
C LEU A 78 -1.28 -1.67 -10.51
N PHE A 79 -1.22 -2.77 -9.77
CA PHE A 79 -0.10 -3.05 -8.88
C PHE A 79 1.20 -3.32 -9.64
N THR A 80 1.18 -4.14 -10.69
CA THR A 80 2.41 -4.49 -11.43
C THR A 80 2.90 -3.39 -12.36
N MET A 81 2.03 -2.82 -13.22
CA MET A 81 2.45 -1.90 -14.28
C MET A 81 2.44 -0.44 -13.86
N LYS A 82 1.60 -0.04 -12.89
CA LYS A 82 1.47 1.37 -12.48
C LYS A 82 2.17 1.69 -11.17
N LEU A 83 2.22 0.72 -10.24
CA LEU A 83 2.87 0.88 -8.94
C LEU A 83 4.21 0.12 -8.85
N GLY A 84 4.52 -0.75 -9.81
CA GLY A 84 5.81 -1.41 -9.90
C GLY A 84 5.99 -2.63 -8.99
N PHE A 85 4.92 -3.13 -8.37
CA PHE A 85 4.95 -4.32 -7.54
C PHE A 85 5.45 -5.54 -8.32
N LYS A 86 6.15 -6.45 -7.63
CA LYS A 86 6.68 -7.70 -8.17
C LYS A 86 5.96 -8.89 -7.57
N THR A 87 5.81 -9.95 -8.33
CA THR A 87 5.24 -11.21 -7.82
C THR A 87 6.20 -11.87 -6.85
N ARG A 88 5.72 -12.18 -5.64
CA ARG A 88 6.44 -13.04 -4.69
C ARG A 88 6.08 -14.50 -4.88
N ARG A 89 4.79 -14.80 -4.86
CA ARG A 89 4.27 -16.16 -4.98
C ARG A 89 2.84 -16.16 -5.47
N ARG A 90 2.44 -17.29 -6.05
CA ARG A 90 1.04 -17.61 -6.32
C ARG A 90 0.53 -18.58 -5.27
N LEU A 91 -0.66 -18.31 -4.74
CA LEU A 91 -1.36 -19.13 -3.78
C LEU A 91 -2.47 -19.90 -4.52
N GLU A 92 -2.14 -21.08 -5.05
CA GLU A 92 -3.02 -21.84 -5.95
C GLU A 92 -4.37 -22.17 -5.30
N ILE A 93 -4.37 -22.59 -4.03
CA ILE A 93 -5.56 -22.96 -3.27
C ILE A 93 -6.58 -21.80 -3.22
N PHE A 94 -6.10 -20.56 -3.23
CA PHE A 94 -6.92 -19.36 -3.17
C PHE A 94 -7.12 -18.68 -4.53
N SER A 95 -6.47 -19.18 -5.60
CA SER A 95 -6.43 -18.52 -6.91
C SER A 95 -6.07 -17.04 -6.79
N GLN A 96 -5.02 -16.77 -6.01
CA GLN A 96 -4.51 -15.44 -5.72
C GLN A 96 -3.01 -15.36 -5.96
N THR A 97 -2.56 -14.17 -6.31
CA THR A 97 -1.15 -13.84 -6.47
C THR A 97 -0.76 -12.78 -5.44
N GLU A 98 0.28 -13.08 -4.65
CA GLU A 98 0.89 -12.16 -3.70
C GLU A 98 1.97 -11.33 -4.40
N LEU A 99 1.80 -10.01 -4.35
CA LEU A 99 2.70 -9.03 -4.92
C LEU A 99 3.36 -8.20 -3.81
N VAL A 100 4.55 -7.68 -4.08
CA VAL A 100 5.37 -6.92 -3.11
C VAL A 100 5.96 -5.67 -3.72
N LEU A 101 6.14 -4.65 -2.88
CA LEU A 101 6.92 -3.47 -3.17
C LEU A 101 7.78 -3.12 -1.96
N ASP A 102 9.09 -3.01 -2.17
CA ASP A 102 10.03 -2.55 -1.14
C ASP A 102 9.66 -1.14 -0.63
N ALA A 103 9.80 -0.89 0.67
CA ALA A 103 9.38 0.36 1.29
C ALA A 103 10.19 1.58 0.81
N ASN A 104 11.46 1.42 0.43
CA ASN A 104 12.24 2.52 -0.14
C ASN A 104 11.73 2.90 -1.53
N THR A 105 11.46 1.90 -2.36
CA THR A 105 10.85 2.10 -3.68
C THR A 105 9.46 2.74 -3.55
N ALA A 106 8.66 2.28 -2.60
CA ALA A 106 7.34 2.86 -2.30
C ALA A 106 7.46 4.32 -1.84
N ARG A 107 8.47 4.63 -1.01
CA ARG A 107 8.75 5.99 -0.52
C ARG A 107 9.08 6.94 -1.66
N GLU A 108 9.95 6.54 -2.57
CA GLU A 108 10.31 7.35 -3.74
C GLU A 108 9.08 7.63 -4.61
N LEU A 109 8.30 6.60 -4.91
CA LEU A 109 7.11 6.70 -5.75
C LEU A 109 6.05 7.63 -5.12
N ALA A 110 5.78 7.46 -3.83
CA ALA A 110 4.78 8.23 -3.10
C ALA A 110 5.23 9.68 -2.87
N THR A 111 6.51 9.91 -2.59
CA THR A 111 7.06 11.27 -2.44
C THR A 111 6.98 12.03 -3.77
N ARG A 112 7.36 11.41 -4.89
CA ARG A 112 7.23 12.04 -6.22
C ARG A 112 5.78 12.43 -6.52
N ALA A 113 4.84 11.52 -6.25
CA ALA A 113 3.42 11.80 -6.45
C ALA A 113 2.91 12.93 -5.53
N TRP A 114 3.41 13.00 -4.29
CA TRP A 114 3.07 14.08 -3.35
C TRP A 114 3.63 15.43 -3.81
N ASP A 115 4.87 15.48 -4.29
CA ASP A 115 5.51 16.72 -4.77
C ASP A 115 4.80 17.27 -6.02
N GLU A 116 4.31 16.39 -6.91
CA GLU A 116 3.45 16.78 -8.04
C GLU A 116 2.14 17.45 -7.56
N VAL A 117 1.63 17.06 -6.38
CA VAL A 117 0.40 17.59 -5.77
C VAL A 117 0.65 18.85 -4.93
N GLN A 118 1.84 19.05 -4.33
CA GLN A 118 2.16 20.24 -3.52
C GLN A 118 2.11 21.57 -4.30
N GLY A 119 1.98 21.56 -5.63
CA GLY A 119 1.52 22.73 -6.39
C GLY A 119 0.09 23.18 -6.03
N TYR A 120 -0.65 22.38 -5.26
CA TYR A 120 -1.97 22.64 -4.70
C TYR A 120 -1.89 22.43 -3.17
N GLU A 121 -1.75 23.52 -2.40
CA GLU A 121 -1.72 23.43 -0.93
C GLU A 121 -2.99 22.74 -0.39
N PHE A 122 -2.83 21.52 0.13
CA PHE A 122 -3.84 20.85 0.96
C PHE A 122 -3.38 20.89 2.42
N HIS A 123 -3.97 21.79 3.21
CA HIS A 123 -3.76 21.87 4.66
C HIS A 123 -4.55 20.74 5.34
N LEU A 124 -3.97 19.53 5.41
CA LEU A 124 -4.49 18.50 6.31
C LEU A 124 -4.00 18.80 7.74
N ASN A 125 -4.83 19.55 8.48
CA ASN A 125 -4.76 19.59 9.94
C ASN A 125 -5.25 18.26 10.50
N LEU A 126 -4.39 17.25 10.48
CA LEU A 126 -4.56 16.08 11.32
C LEU A 126 -3.98 16.44 12.68
N ALA A 127 -4.86 16.76 13.62
CA ALA A 127 -4.51 16.90 15.02
C ALA A 127 -3.71 15.66 15.45
N THR A 128 -2.53 15.90 16.02
CA THR A 128 -1.78 14.85 16.72
C THR A 128 -2.70 14.25 17.78
N PRO A 129 -2.84 12.91 17.88
CA PRO A 129 -3.50 12.33 19.04
C PRO A 129 -2.69 12.80 20.25
N ASP A 130 -3.34 13.54 21.14
CA ASP A 130 -2.74 13.95 22.40
C ASP A 130 -2.16 12.71 23.07
N ALA A 131 -0.88 12.79 23.45
CA ALA A 131 -0.23 11.80 24.26
C ALA A 131 -1.06 11.64 25.55
N VAL A 132 -1.81 10.54 25.64
CA VAL A 132 -2.49 10.17 26.88
C VAL A 132 -1.39 9.85 27.87
N THR A 133 -1.30 10.71 28.89
CA THR A 133 -0.34 10.62 29.99
C THR A 133 -0.74 9.50 30.95
#